data_AF-A0AAD5B4Y2-F1
#
_entry.id   AF-A0AAD5B4Y2-F1
#
_cell.length_a   1.000
_cell.length_b   1.000
_cell.length_c   1.000
_cell.angle_alpha   90.00
_cell.angle_beta   90.00
_cell.angle_gamma   90.00
#
_symmetry.space_group_name_H-M   'P 1'
#
loop_
_entity.id
_entity.type
_entity.pdbx_description
1 polymer ?
#
loop_
_entity_poly.entity_id
_entity_poly.type
_entity_poly.pdbx_seq_one_letter_code
_entity_poly.pdbx_strand_id
1 'polypeptide(L)' 'MSGHVGDLSPKQAAALEELCERIKDVYAQLPNQSDNYLLRWLR' A
#
# COMPACT_ATOMS: atom_id res chain seq x y z
N MET A 1 -11.97 -7.51 -8.02
CA MET A 1 -10.65 -7.69 -7.39
C MET A 1 -9.57 -7.06 -8.28
N SER A 2 -9.66 -5.75 -8.54
CA SER A 2 -8.73 -5.05 -9.46
C SER A 2 -7.47 -4.49 -8.76
N GLY A 3 -7.35 -4.63 -7.44
CA GLY A 3 -6.22 -4.10 -6.68
C GLY A 3 -6.06 -2.58 -6.79
N HIS A 4 -7.18 -1.88 -7.03
CA HIS A 4 -7.27 -0.42 -7.04
C HIS A 4 -7.98 0.07 -5.78
N VAL A 5 -7.65 1.30 -5.36
CA VAL A 5 -8.32 2.00 -4.25
C VAL A 5 -9.83 2.03 -4.52
N GLY A 6 -10.60 1.31 -3.69
CA GLY A 6 -12.05 1.14 -3.81
C GLY A 6 -12.52 -0.32 -4.01
N ASP A 7 -11.65 -1.25 -4.42
CA ASP A 7 -11.95 -2.69 -4.60
C ASP A 7 -10.86 -3.56 -3.95
N LEU A 8 -10.39 -3.14 -2.77
CA LEU A 8 -9.42 -3.88 -1.98
C LEU A 8 -10.13 -4.97 -1.18
N SER A 9 -9.65 -6.20 -1.33
CA SER A 9 -10.06 -7.27 -0.42
C SER A 9 -9.55 -6.97 1.01
N PRO A 10 -10.20 -7.49 2.06
CA PRO A 10 -9.74 -7.31 3.43
C PRO A 10 -8.28 -7.72 3.66
N LYS A 11 -7.81 -8.75 2.91
CA LYS A 11 -6.41 -9.20 2.96
C LYS A 11 -5.44 -8.19 2.35
N GLN A 12 -5.82 -7.53 1.26
CA GLN A 12 -4.98 -6.51 0.62
C GLN A 12 -4.90 -5.25 1.47
N ALA A 13 -6.00 -4.86 2.13
CA ALA A 13 -5.99 -3.75 3.09
C ALA A 13 -5.04 -4.02 4.26
N ALA A 14 -5.09 -5.22 4.85
CA ALA A 14 -4.18 -5.62 5.92
C ALA A 14 -2.71 -5.62 5.47
N ALA A 15 -2.42 -6.14 4.27
CA ALA A 15 -1.06 -6.14 3.73
C ALA A 15 -0.53 -4.73 3.43
N LEU A 16 -1.40 -3.80 3.00
CA LEU A 16 -1.06 -2.40 2.81
C LEU A 16 -0.69 -1.73 4.14
N GLU A 17 -1.49 -1.98 5.17
CA GLU A 17 -1.26 -1.43 6.50
C GLU A 17 0.06 -1.94 7.09
N GLU A 18 0.32 -3.26 6.98
CA GLU A 18 1.59 -3.87 7.41
C GLU A 18 2.78 -3.32 6.62
N LEU A 19 2.63 -3.10 5.31
CA LEU A 19 3.67 -2.49 4.49
C LEU A 19 3.97 -1.07 4.99
N CYS A 20 2.94 -0.23 5.14
CA CYS A 20 3.07 1.13 5.65
C CYS A 20 3.79 1.18 6.99
N GLU A 21 3.52 0.24 7.89
CA GLU A 21 4.21 0.15 9.17
C GLU A 21 5.69 -0.22 9.02
N ARG A 22 6.00 -1.18 8.15
CA ARG A 22 7.38 -1.64 7.95
C ARG A 22 8.27 -0.65 7.25
N ILE A 23 7.72 0.17 6.36
CA ILE A 23 8.49 1.14 5.58
C ILE A 23 8.50 2.55 6.20
N LYS A 24 8.06 2.72 7.46
CA LYS A 24 7.98 4.04 8.14
C LYS A 24 9.30 4.83 8.06
N ASP A 25 10.44 4.14 8.05
CA ASP A 25 11.79 4.69 7.94
C ASP A 25 12.07 5.34 6.57
N VAL A 26 11.53 4.79 5.49
CA VAL A 26 11.70 5.29 4.13
C VAL A 26 10.43 5.92 3.53
N TYR A 27 9.30 5.87 4.25
CA TYR A 27 8.00 6.31 3.76
C TYR A 27 7.99 7.79 3.33
N ALA A 28 8.62 8.64 4.14
CA ALA A 28 8.75 10.07 3.85
C ALA A 28 9.66 10.37 2.64
N GLN A 29 10.50 9.41 2.23
CA GLN A 29 11.42 9.54 1.10
C GLN A 29 10.79 9.04 -0.21
N LEU A 30 9.60 8.42 -0.14
CA LEU A 30 8.91 7.95 -1.33
C LEU A 30 8.46 9.12 -2.20
N PRO A 31 8.57 8.99 -3.54
CA PRO A 31 8.11 10.02 -4.46
C PRO A 31 6.59 10.21 -4.43
N ASN A 32 5.85 9.25 -3.87
CA ASN A 32 4.40 9.28 -3.71
C ASN A 32 3.98 8.36 -2.54
N GLN A 33 3.18 8.89 -1.60
CA GLN A 33 2.65 8.15 -0.45
C GLN A 33 1.19 7.67 -0.62
N SER A 34 0.66 7.64 -1.83
CA SER A 34 -0.70 7.16 -2.09
C SER A 34 -0.79 5.64 -2.00
N ASP A 35 -1.92 5.13 -1.49
CA ASP A 35 -2.21 3.70 -1.46
C ASP A 35 -2.08 3.06 -2.85
N ASN A 36 -2.52 3.74 -3.92
CA ASN A 36 -2.34 3.26 -5.30
C ASN A 36 -0.88 3.04 -5.68
N TYR A 37 0.04 3.87 -5.19
CA TYR A 37 1.47 3.71 -5.42
C TYR A 37 2.00 2.48 -4.66
N LEU A 38 1.62 2.34 -3.38
CA LEU A 38 2.04 1.23 -2.53
C LEU A 38 1.49 -0.12 -3.01
N LEU A 39 0.24 -0.13 -3.48
CA LEU A 39 -0.43 -1.31 -4.06
C LEU A 39 0.24 -1.84 -5.32
N ARG A 40 1.11 -1.07 -5.99
CA ARG A 40 1.92 -1.57 -7.11
C ARG A 40 3.04 -2.51 -6.65
N TRP A 41 3.51 -2.35 -5.41
CA TRP A 41 4.57 -3.17 -4.83
C TRP A 41 4.04 -4.46 -4.19
N LEU A 42 2.76 -4.45 -3.79
CA LEU A 42 2.06 -5.60 -3.20
C LEU A 42 1.39 -6.50 -4.26
N ARG A 43 1.42 -6.10 -5.54
CA ARG A 43 0.85 -6.84 -6.66
C ARG A 43 1.89 -7.77 -7.28
#